data_AF-A0A4R4TKW4-F1
#
_entry.id   AF-A0A4R4TKW4-F1
#
_cell.length_a   1.000
_cell.length_b   1.000
_cell.length_c   1.000
_cell.angle_alpha   90.00
_cell.angle_beta   90.00
_cell.angle_gamma   90.00
#
_symmetry.space_group_name_H-M   'P 1'
#
loop_
_entity.id
_entity.type
_entity.pdbx_description
1 polymer ?
#
loop_
_entity_poly.entity_id
_entity_poly.type
_entity_poly.pdbx_seq_one_letter_code
_entity_poly.pdbx_strand_id
1 'polypeptide(L)'
;MLIAAPAASADPIAACNVFLVNDELGGYLYTECGAGIPLRVRGRVTCETVDGDRYEITGEWRRIDESEGAVFRTYCDPGDTAVGGRADLR
;
A
#
# COMPACT_ATOMS: atom_id res chain seq x y z
N MET A 1 -27.13 36.60 -13.08
CA MET A 1 -25.96 35.90 -13.67
C MET A 1 -25.23 35.20 -12.54
N LEU A 2 -25.34 33.88 -12.42
CA LEU A 2 -24.47 33.09 -11.54
C LEU A 2 -23.25 32.69 -12.37
N ILE A 3 -22.07 33.14 -11.97
CA ILE A 3 -20.80 32.67 -12.52
C ILE A 3 -20.46 31.40 -11.74
N ALA A 4 -20.60 30.25 -12.39
CA ALA A 4 -20.09 29.00 -11.83
C ALA A 4 -18.56 29.10 -11.80
N ALA A 5 -17.97 28.99 -10.60
CA ALA A 5 -16.53 28.85 -10.46
C ALA A 5 -16.09 27.56 -11.17
N PRO A 6 -14.93 27.54 -11.86
CA PRO A 6 -14.41 26.32 -12.44
C PRO A 6 -14.20 25.31 -11.31
N ALA A 7 -14.77 24.11 -11.46
CA ALA A 7 -14.41 22.99 -10.61
C ALA A 7 -12.89 22.84 -10.70
N ALA A 8 -12.21 22.99 -9.56
CA ALA A 8 -10.80 22.66 -9.46
C ALA A 8 -10.65 21.23 -9.99
N SER A 9 -9.97 21.11 -11.13
CA SER A 9 -9.49 19.85 -11.66
C SER A 9 -8.69 19.22 -10.54
N ALA A 10 -9.27 18.24 -9.84
CA ALA A 10 -8.51 17.41 -8.93
C ALA A 10 -7.48 16.70 -9.80
N ASP A 11 -6.23 17.16 -9.77
CA ASP A 11 -5.13 16.44 -10.37
C ASP A 11 -5.25 14.97 -9.93
N PRO A 12 -5.10 14.00 -10.84
CA PRO A 12 -5.28 12.59 -10.52
C PRO A 12 -4.16 12.14 -9.59
N ILE A 13 -4.32 12.36 -8.29
CA ILE A 13 -3.44 11.82 -7.25
C ILE A 13 -3.74 10.32 -7.21
N ALA A 14 -2.77 9.52 -7.61
CA ALA A 14 -2.86 8.08 -7.38
C ALA A 14 -2.82 7.84 -5.87
N ALA A 15 -3.93 7.31 -5.36
CA ALA A 15 -4.13 6.98 -3.95
C ALA A 15 -3.89 5.50 -3.73
N CYS A 16 -3.20 5.16 -2.64
CA CYS A 16 -2.97 3.79 -2.20
C CYS A 16 -3.69 3.52 -0.89
N ASN A 17 -4.50 2.46 -0.87
CA ASN A 17 -5.07 1.87 0.33
C ASN A 17 -4.17 0.72 0.80
N VAL A 18 -4.00 0.62 2.10
CA VAL A 18 -3.27 -0.48 2.71
C VAL A 18 -4.12 -1.17 3.77
N PHE A 19 -4.06 -2.49 3.78
CA PHE A 19 -4.80 -3.34 4.71
C PHE A 19 -3.85 -4.35 5.32
N LEU A 20 -3.91 -4.50 6.64
CA LEU A 20 -3.22 -5.57 7.34
C LEU A 20 -4.14 -6.78 7.38
N VAL A 21 -3.62 -7.92 6.94
CA VAL A 21 -4.34 -9.19 6.95
C VAL A 21 -3.50 -10.19 7.72
N ASN A 22 -4.15 -10.91 8.62
CA ASN A 22 -3.58 -12.04 9.33
C ASN A 22 -4.48 -13.24 9.08
N ASP A 23 -3.91 -14.32 8.56
CA ASP A 23 -4.59 -15.59 8.36
C ASP A 23 -3.76 -16.75 8.93
N GLU A 24 -4.21 -17.98 8.71
CA GLU A 24 -3.55 -19.18 9.25
C GLU A 24 -2.15 -19.43 8.68
N LEU A 25 -1.77 -18.77 7.57
CA LEU A 25 -0.46 -18.88 6.93
C LEU A 25 0.49 -17.76 7.39
N GLY A 26 -0.03 -16.70 8.00
CA GLY A 26 0.73 -15.59 8.56
C GLY A 26 0.15 -14.21 8.19
N GLY A 27 0.90 -13.18 8.58
CA GLY A 27 0.57 -11.79 8.35
C GLY A 27 1.08 -11.26 7.02
N TYR A 28 0.30 -10.37 6.39
CA TYR A 28 0.77 -9.58 5.25
C TYR A 28 0.11 -8.22 5.17
N LEU A 29 0.81 -7.30 4.51
CA LEU A 29 0.28 -6.02 4.06
C LEU A 29 -0.25 -6.17 2.64
N TYR A 30 -1.55 -5.99 2.45
CA TYR A 30 -2.19 -5.84 1.14
C TYR A 30 -2.18 -4.36 0.74
N THR A 31 -1.61 -4.05 -0.41
CA THR A 31 -1.56 -2.69 -0.95
C THR A 31 -2.30 -2.64 -2.27
N GLU A 32 -3.26 -1.72 -2.37
CA GLU A 32 -4.05 -1.45 -3.57
C GLU A 32 -3.95 0.03 -3.90
N CYS A 33 -3.44 0.33 -5.09
CA CYS A 33 -3.30 1.68 -5.58
C CYS A 33 -4.12 1.88 -6.84
N GLY A 34 -4.84 3.00 -6.93
CA GLY A 34 -5.55 3.41 -8.12
C GLY A 34 -4.61 3.84 -9.25
N ALA A 35 -5.13 3.83 -10.48
CA ALA A 35 -4.50 4.50 -11.61
C ALA A 35 -4.47 6.03 -11.38
N GLY A 36 -3.53 6.74 -12.01
CA GLY A 36 -3.37 8.19 -11.83
C GLY A 36 -1.97 8.62 -12.25
N ILE A 37 -1.38 9.64 -11.63
CA ILE A 37 0.00 10.01 -11.97
C ILE A 37 0.97 8.81 -11.91
N PRO A 38 1.93 8.65 -12.85
CA PRO A 38 2.91 7.58 -12.75
C PRO A 38 3.73 7.73 -11.47
N LEU A 39 3.80 6.68 -10.67
CA LEU A 39 4.60 6.67 -9.46
C LEU A 39 5.20 5.30 -9.20
N ARG A 40 6.13 5.24 -8.25
CA ARG A 40 6.61 3.97 -7.72
C ARG A 40 6.07 3.80 -6.31
N VAL A 41 5.53 2.63 -6.04
CA VAL A 41 5.02 2.23 -4.73
C VAL A 41 5.74 0.99 -4.23
N ARG A 42 5.91 0.87 -2.91
CA ARG A 42 6.24 -0.40 -2.27
C ARG A 42 5.52 -0.52 -0.93
N GLY A 43 5.26 -1.75 -0.52
CA GLY A 43 4.71 -2.08 0.77
C GLY A 43 5.83 -2.27 1.80
N ARG A 44 5.57 -1.84 3.02
CA ARG A 44 6.44 -2.06 4.17
C ARG A 44 5.57 -2.53 5.33
N VAL A 45 5.81 -3.76 5.77
CA VAL A 45 5.05 -4.41 6.85
C VAL A 45 5.92 -4.54 8.09
N THR A 46 5.34 -4.24 9.25
CA THR A 46 5.91 -4.54 10.55
C THR A 46 5.31 -5.85 11.03
N CYS A 47 6.17 -6.81 11.31
CA CYS A 47 5.82 -8.16 11.71
C CYS A 47 6.18 -8.36 13.19
N GLU A 48 5.44 -9.23 13.87
CA GLU A 48 5.69 -9.66 15.24
C GLU A 48 5.76 -11.19 15.28
N THR A 49 6.86 -11.72 15.82
CA THR A 49 7.08 -13.16 15.99
C THR A 49 6.20 -13.71 17.11
N VAL A 50 6.08 -15.04 17.19
CA VAL A 50 5.36 -15.72 18.29
C VAL A 50 5.93 -15.39 19.68
N ASP A 51 7.21 -15.01 19.76
CA ASP A 51 7.90 -14.62 20.99
C ASP A 51 7.71 -13.11 21.32
N GLY A 52 7.06 -12.36 20.42
CA GLY A 52 6.78 -10.92 20.58
C GLY A 52 7.85 -10.00 20.01
N ASP A 53 8.87 -10.52 19.32
CA ASP A 53 9.91 -9.71 18.69
C ASP A 53 9.39 -9.06 17.40
N ARG A 54 9.78 -7.79 17.18
CA ARG A 54 9.32 -7.02 16.03
C ARG A 54 10.41 -6.82 14.99
N TYR A 55 10.04 -6.98 13.72
CA TYR A 55 10.91 -6.71 12.58
C TYR A 55 10.11 -6.08 11.43
N GLU A 56 10.82 -5.60 10.41
CA GLU A 56 10.22 -4.93 9.26
C GLU A 56 10.63 -5.63 7.96
N ILE A 57 9.66 -5.95 7.12
CA ILE A 57 9.89 -6.41 5.75
C ILE A 57 9.51 -5.29 4.78
N THR A 58 10.43 -4.97 3.88
CA THR A 58 10.22 -4.00 2.82
C THR A 58 10.12 -4.73 1.49
N GLY A 59 8.98 -4.60 0.81
CA GLY A 59 8.76 -5.14 -0.52
C GLY A 59 9.51 -4.35 -1.61
N GLU A 60 9.51 -4.92 -2.82
CA GLU A 60 10.12 -4.29 -3.98
C GLU A 60 9.31 -3.08 -4.48
N TRP A 61 10.01 -2.13 -5.11
CA TRP A 61 9.36 -1.01 -5.79
C TRP A 61 8.65 -1.47 -7.06
N ARG A 62 7.33 -1.27 -7.10
CA ARG A 62 6.49 -1.47 -8.27
C ARG A 62 6.16 -0.14 -8.92
N ARG A 63 6.08 -0.13 -10.24
CA ARG A 63 5.63 1.04 -11.01
C ARG A 63 4.11 0.98 -11.14
N ILE A 64 3.47 2.11 -10.95
CA ILE A 64 2.06 2.36 -11.29
C ILE A 64 2.08 3.25 -12.52
N ASP A 65 1.27 2.91 -13.51
CA ASP A 65 1.14 3.67 -14.75
C ASP A 65 -0.20 4.42 -14.78
N GLU A 66 -0.34 5.38 -15.71
CA GLU A 66 -1.51 6.27 -15.75
C GLU A 66 -2.83 5.57 -16.01
N SER A 67 -2.78 4.46 -16.71
CA SER A 67 -3.96 3.69 -17.11
C SER A 67 -4.27 2.54 -16.15
N GLU A 68 -3.30 2.10 -15.35
CA GLU A 68 -3.40 0.86 -14.57
C GLU A 68 -2.85 1.06 -13.15
N GLY A 69 -3.70 0.79 -12.17
CA GLY A 69 -3.32 0.76 -10.76
C GLY A 69 -2.38 -0.42 -10.45
N ALA A 70 -2.14 -0.66 -9.16
CA ALA A 70 -1.32 -1.78 -8.71
C ALA A 70 -1.93 -2.46 -7.49
N VAL A 71 -1.91 -3.80 -7.51
CA VAL A 71 -2.29 -4.64 -6.36
C VAL A 71 -1.16 -5.60 -6.04
N PHE A 72 -0.70 -5.60 -4.80
CA PHE A 72 0.36 -6.50 -4.36
C PHE A 72 0.38 -6.70 -2.85
N ARG A 73 1.17 -7.67 -2.40
CA ARG A 73 1.29 -8.08 -1.00
C ARG A 73 2.76 -8.08 -0.55
N THR A 74 2.99 -7.74 0.71
CA THR A 74 4.28 -7.88 1.39
C THR A 74 4.07 -8.74 2.62
N TYR A 75 4.74 -9.89 2.67
CA TYR A 75 4.50 -10.95 3.64
C TYR A 75 5.47 -10.87 4.80
N CYS A 76 4.99 -11.20 5.99
CA CYS A 76 5.82 -11.62 7.13
C CYS A 76 6.37 -13.03 6.88
N ASP A 77 7.32 -13.46 7.71
CA ASP A 77 7.74 -14.86 7.70
C ASP A 77 6.57 -15.77 8.13
N PRO A 78 6.52 -17.03 7.66
CA PRO A 78 5.41 -17.94 7.95
C PRO A 78 5.19 -18.12 9.46
N GLY A 79 3.93 -17.95 9.89
CA GLY A 79 3.54 -18.05 11.29
C GLY A 79 3.62 -16.74 12.10
N ASP A 80 4.25 -15.70 11.54
CA ASP A 80 4.31 -14.38 12.19
C ASP A 80 3.10 -13.52 11.83
N THR A 81 2.81 -12.53 12.66
CA THR A 81 1.64 -11.65 12.48
C THR A 81 2.04 -10.27 11.99
N ALA A 82 1.23 -9.70 11.10
CA ALA A 82 1.35 -8.32 10.62
C ALA A 82 0.66 -7.40 11.62
N VAL A 83 1.44 -6.55 12.28
CA VAL A 83 0.98 -5.64 13.35
C VAL A 83 1.02 -4.17 12.93
N GLY A 84 1.63 -3.87 11.78
CA GLY A 84 1.71 -2.52 11.23
C GLY A 84 2.08 -2.55 9.76
N GLY A 85 1.79 -1.48 9.03
CA GLY A 85 2.29 -1.36 7.67
C GLY A 85 1.91 -0.06 6.98
N ARG A 86 2.65 0.25 5.92
CA ARG A 86 2.45 1.44 5.10
C ARG A 86 2.89 1.20 3.66
N ALA A 87 2.38 2.04 2.76
CA ALA A 87 2.92 2.18 1.41
C ALA A 87 3.87 3.37 1.37
N ASP A 88 5.08 3.18 0.86
CA ASP A 88 5.98 4.27 0.50
C ASP A 88 5.71 4.64 -0.97
N LEU A 89 5.64 5.95 -1.30
CA LEU A 89 5.39 6.48 -2.65
C LEU A 89 6.57 7.37 -3.08
N ARG A 90 6.95 7.34 -4.36
CA ARG A 90 7.97 8.23 -4.94
C ARG A 90 7.80 8.44 -6.45
#